data_AF-A0A131XLU0-F1
#
_entry.id   AF-A0A131XLU0-F1
#
_cell.length_a   1.000
_cell.length_b   1.000
_cell.length_c   1.000
_cell.angle_alpha   90.00
_cell.angle_beta   90.00
_cell.angle_gamma   90.00
#
_symmetry.space_group_name_H-M   'P 1'
#
loop_
_entity.id
_entity.type
_entity.pdbx_description
1 polymer ?
#
loop_
_entity_poly.entity_id
_entity_poly.type
_entity_poly.pdbx_seq_one_letter_code
_entity_poly.pdbx_strand_id
1 'polypeptide(L)'
;SVQRDHAGPAAALSFVVPIPVIPVDAVIRTKGCEMNWRLIAFAVVCMVVVVAPWRIRRGPVKCSDTEVAVRRWRRRDSFCRPMLTRPSLRWKRRRCICKSGYVRNAWNQCVPKSECNACKRMRRMDYNLCETACPLTCGKPIPSFCPMDCVKGCACPPGYVIDSRRSSKSCVSARWCPPKCPPKAHFRLCVSTCEPRCDTPRPKTCVKRCYGGDCVCKWRYAKLFQRGKMYCVRRRDCPSRYKQLYGNFYWTLLGNGTL
;
A
#
# COMPACT_ATOMS: atom_id res chain seq x y z
N SER A 1 4.86 -6.10 -45.23
CA SER A 1 5.74 -4.98 -44.85
C SER A 1 6.42 -5.35 -43.53
N VAL A 2 7.58 -6.05 -43.54
CA VAL A 2 8.94 -5.53 -43.87
C VAL A 2 9.34 -4.48 -42.84
N GLN A 3 10.46 -4.53 -42.10
CA GLN A 3 11.53 -5.51 -41.85
C GLN A 3 12.29 -4.99 -40.59
N ARG A 4 13.06 -5.86 -39.93
CA ARG A 4 14.20 -5.43 -39.10
C ARG A 4 15.30 -4.96 -40.03
N ASP A 5 16.14 -4.01 -39.59
CA ASP A 5 17.50 -3.90 -40.13
C ASP A 5 18.54 -3.54 -39.05
N HIS A 6 19.66 -4.25 -39.18
CA HIS A 6 20.98 -4.04 -38.60
C HIS A 6 21.73 -2.94 -39.37
N ALA A 7 22.73 -2.30 -38.75
CA ALA A 7 24.06 -2.04 -39.35
C ALA A 7 24.94 -1.21 -38.39
N GLY A 8 26.19 -1.65 -38.19
CA GLY A 8 27.32 -0.76 -37.85
C GLY A 8 28.00 -0.29 -39.15
N PRO A 9 29.32 -0.07 -39.14
CA PRO A 9 30.11 0.91 -38.40
C PRO A 9 30.58 2.06 -39.33
N ALA A 10 30.99 3.20 -38.78
CA ALA A 10 31.55 4.33 -39.55
C ALA A 10 33.05 4.49 -39.31
N ALA A 11 33.74 4.72 -40.43
CA ALA A 11 35.17 4.62 -40.67
C ALA A 11 36.00 5.80 -40.15
N ALA A 12 37.31 5.54 -40.05
CA ALA A 12 38.38 6.45 -39.71
C ALA A 12 38.83 7.31 -40.91
N LEU A 13 39.18 8.57 -40.65
CA LEU A 13 40.01 9.47 -41.46
C LEU A 13 40.84 10.30 -40.45
N SER A 14 42.13 10.00 -40.23
CA SER A 14 43.30 10.48 -40.99
C SER A 14 43.46 11.99 -41.00
N PHE A 15 44.21 12.53 -40.02
CA PHE A 15 44.96 13.77 -40.17
C PHE A 15 46.41 13.53 -39.78
N VAL A 16 47.26 13.61 -40.80
CA VAL A 16 48.72 13.56 -40.72
C VAL A 16 49.21 14.98 -40.38
N VAL A 17 50.05 15.11 -39.37
CA VAL A 17 50.81 16.34 -39.06
C VAL A 17 52.30 15.95 -39.03
N PRO A 18 53.20 16.73 -39.67
CA PRO A 18 54.56 16.30 -39.94
C PRO A 18 55.45 16.22 -38.71
N ILE A 19 56.37 15.25 -38.73
CA ILE A 19 57.40 15.01 -37.72
C ILE A 19 58.60 15.94 -37.98
N PRO A 20 59.02 16.78 -37.03
CA PRO A 20 60.33 17.39 -37.09
C PRO A 20 61.39 16.36 -36.66
N VAL A 21 62.35 16.12 -37.55
CA VAL A 21 63.55 15.32 -37.28
C VAL A 21 64.44 16.10 -36.32
N ILE A 22 64.77 15.51 -35.17
CA ILE A 22 65.74 16.02 -34.19
C ILE A 22 66.75 14.88 -33.91
N PRO A 23 68.06 15.20 -33.83
CA PRO A 23 69.14 14.26 -34.14
C PRO A 23 69.36 13.20 -33.07
N VAL A 24 69.86 12.07 -33.57
CA VAL A 24 70.54 11.01 -32.82
C VAL A 24 71.70 11.61 -32.03
N ASP A 25 71.56 11.61 -30.70
CA ASP A 25 72.59 11.21 -29.72
C ASP A 25 72.25 11.81 -28.35
N ALA A 26 71.40 11.09 -27.61
CA ALA A 26 71.29 11.25 -26.17
C ALA A 26 71.09 9.87 -25.54
N VAL A 27 72.15 9.38 -24.92
CA VAL A 27 72.19 8.14 -24.13
C VAL A 27 71.16 8.23 -23.00
N ILE A 28 69.96 7.67 -23.19
CA ILE A 28 68.98 7.51 -22.12
C ILE A 28 69.37 6.28 -21.32
N ARG A 29 70.09 6.55 -20.24
CA ARG A 29 70.32 5.64 -19.11
C ARG A 29 68.96 5.09 -18.68
N THR A 30 68.74 3.79 -18.82
CA THR A 30 67.57 3.08 -18.30
C THR A 30 67.58 3.18 -16.78
N LYS A 31 66.98 4.23 -16.22
CA LYS A 31 66.57 4.21 -14.82
C LYS A 31 65.40 3.24 -14.78
N GLY A 32 65.68 2.01 -14.34
CA GLY A 32 64.65 1.03 -14.03
C GLY A 32 63.57 1.71 -13.22
N CYS A 33 62.33 1.63 -13.70
CA CYS A 33 61.19 1.88 -12.84
C CYS A 33 61.26 0.79 -11.77
N GLU A 34 61.89 1.11 -10.64
CA GLU A 34 61.68 0.43 -9.36
C GLU A 34 60.17 0.44 -9.14
N MET A 35 59.55 -0.67 -9.51
CA MET A 35 58.13 -0.89 -9.38
C MET A 35 57.84 -0.84 -7.89
N ASN A 36 57.35 0.31 -7.42
CA ASN A 36 57.08 0.52 -6.01
C ASN A 36 55.86 -0.33 -5.65
N TRP A 37 56.13 -1.60 -5.37
CA TRP A 37 55.15 -2.64 -5.07
C TRP A 37 54.24 -2.23 -3.92
N ARG A 38 54.70 -1.34 -3.04
CA ARG A 38 53.89 -0.75 -1.97
C ARG A 38 52.76 0.11 -2.52
N LEU A 39 53.00 0.94 -3.55
CA LEU A 39 51.95 1.75 -4.19
C LEU A 39 50.93 0.89 -4.93
N ILE A 40 51.39 -0.15 -5.64
CA ILE A 40 50.52 -1.08 -6.35
C ILE A 40 49.69 -1.89 -5.35
N ALA A 41 50.31 -2.42 -4.29
CA ALA A 41 49.62 -3.14 -3.23
C ALA A 41 48.59 -2.25 -2.52
N PHE A 42 48.92 -0.98 -2.25
CA PHE A 42 48.00 -0.03 -1.65
C PHE A 42 46.80 0.25 -2.57
N ALA A 43 47.04 0.43 -3.87
CA ALA A 43 45.99 0.63 -4.86
C ALA A 43 45.09 -0.62 -5.00
N VAL A 44 45.66 -1.82 -5.00
CA VAL A 44 44.90 -3.08 -5.04
C VAL A 44 44.09 -3.26 -3.75
N VAL A 45 44.65 -2.98 -2.57
CA VAL A 45 43.93 -3.04 -1.29
C VAL A 45 42.80 -2.01 -1.26
N CYS A 46 43.05 -0.76 -1.68
CA CYS A 46 42.01 0.26 -1.80
C CYS A 46 40.92 -0.16 -2.78
N MET A 47 41.26 -0.71 -3.94
CA MET A 47 40.28 -1.25 -4.88
C MET A 47 39.52 -2.44 -4.28
N VAL A 48 40.15 -3.33 -3.52
CA VAL A 48 39.44 -4.42 -2.81
C VAL A 48 38.52 -3.87 -1.72
N VAL A 49 38.86 -2.79 -1.02
CA VAL A 49 38.01 -2.19 0.03
C VAL A 49 36.87 -1.33 -0.56
N VAL A 50 37.11 -0.66 -1.69
CA VAL A 50 36.12 0.19 -2.38
C VAL A 50 35.21 -0.63 -3.30
N VAL A 51 35.72 -1.71 -3.90
CA VAL A 51 35.00 -2.60 -4.83
C VAL A 51 34.51 -3.87 -4.13
N ALA A 52 34.97 -4.19 -2.91
CA ALA A 52 34.24 -5.14 -2.07
C ALA A 52 32.82 -4.61 -1.97
N PRO A 53 31.81 -5.36 -2.44
CA PRO A 53 30.45 -4.90 -2.30
C PRO A 53 30.29 -4.71 -0.81
N TRP A 54 30.00 -3.46 -0.41
CA TRP A 54 29.31 -3.20 0.84
C TRP A 54 28.07 -4.08 0.78
N ARG A 55 28.21 -5.33 1.23
CA ARG A 55 27.12 -6.25 1.42
C ARG A 55 26.38 -5.56 2.53
N ILE A 56 25.45 -4.69 2.15
CA ILE A 56 24.40 -4.18 3.02
C ILE A 56 23.78 -5.47 3.55
N ARG A 57 24.22 -5.90 4.72
CA ARG A 57 23.66 -7.03 5.44
C ARG A 57 22.28 -6.53 5.80
N ARG A 58 21.33 -6.72 4.87
CA ARG A 58 19.91 -6.49 5.14
C ARG A 58 19.65 -7.33 6.38
N GLY A 59 19.38 -6.65 7.49
CA GLY A 59 19.12 -7.31 8.76
C GLY A 59 18.03 -8.39 8.61
N PRO A 60 17.91 -9.30 9.60
CA PRO A 60 16.93 -10.37 9.54
C PRO A 60 15.53 -9.79 9.28
N VAL A 61 14.80 -10.40 8.34
CA VAL A 61 13.44 -9.95 8.01
C VAL A 61 12.56 -10.14 9.24
N LYS A 62 12.09 -9.04 9.84
CA LYS A 62 11.13 -9.08 10.93
C LYS A 62 9.73 -9.42 10.37
N CYS A 63 9.13 -10.49 10.88
CA CYS A 63 7.79 -10.96 10.54
C CYS A 63 6.89 -10.95 11.78
N SER A 64 5.57 -11.06 11.57
CA SER A 64 4.61 -11.23 12.68
C SER A 64 4.79 -12.57 13.38
N ASP A 65 4.29 -12.70 14.62
CA ASP A 65 4.37 -13.94 15.42
C ASP A 65 3.67 -15.15 14.78
N THR A 66 2.79 -14.93 13.81
CA THR A 66 2.10 -15.99 13.05
C THR A 66 2.74 -16.26 11.68
N GLU A 67 3.88 -15.62 11.39
CA GLU A 67 4.58 -15.68 10.12
C GLU A 67 6.02 -16.18 10.29
N VAL A 68 6.60 -16.67 9.20
CA VAL A 68 8.02 -17.05 9.10
C VAL A 68 8.65 -16.36 7.89
N ALA A 69 9.90 -15.93 8.07
CA ALA A 69 10.68 -15.31 7.02
C ALA A 69 11.16 -16.35 6.00
N VAL A 70 10.96 -16.07 4.70
CA VAL A 70 11.56 -16.86 3.62
C VAL A 70 12.97 -16.32 3.32
N ARG A 71 13.97 -17.21 3.33
CA ARG A 71 15.39 -16.83 3.17
C ARG A 71 15.76 -16.39 1.75
N ARG A 72 15.22 -17.04 0.72
CA ARG A 72 15.71 -16.91 -0.66
C ARG A 72 14.77 -16.08 -1.54
N TRP A 73 13.68 -16.69 -2.00
CA TRP A 73 12.74 -16.07 -2.93
C TRP A 73 11.42 -15.73 -2.25
N ARG A 74 10.84 -14.57 -2.60
CA ARG A 74 9.49 -14.22 -2.14
C ARG A 74 8.49 -15.29 -2.60
N ARG A 75 7.67 -15.79 -1.68
CA ARG A 75 6.69 -16.85 -1.93
C ARG A 75 5.25 -16.33 -1.86
N ARG A 76 4.33 -17.05 -2.47
CA ARG A 76 2.89 -16.82 -2.28
C ARG A 76 2.44 -17.57 -1.02
N ASP A 77 1.48 -17.01 -0.32
CA ASP A 77 0.83 -17.66 0.81
C ASP A 77 -0.31 -18.58 0.36
N SER A 78 -0.63 -19.55 1.22
CA SER A 78 -1.91 -20.23 1.20
C SER A 78 -3.01 -19.31 1.75
N PHE A 79 -4.19 -19.36 1.15
CA PHE A 79 -5.33 -18.53 1.56
C PHE A 79 -6.49 -19.39 2.04
N CYS A 80 -7.22 -18.93 3.05
CA CYS A 80 -8.41 -19.61 3.56
C CYS A 80 -9.51 -19.68 2.48
N ARG A 81 -9.82 -18.53 1.88
CA ARG A 81 -10.82 -18.36 0.80
C ARG A 81 -10.20 -17.65 -0.40
N PRO A 82 -9.41 -18.34 -1.24
CA PRO A 82 -8.69 -17.70 -2.35
C PRO A 82 -9.62 -16.94 -3.31
N MET A 83 -10.81 -17.48 -3.59
CA MET A 83 -11.79 -16.89 -4.53
C MET A 83 -12.55 -15.68 -3.97
N LEU A 84 -12.56 -15.51 -2.64
CA LEU A 84 -13.17 -14.33 -2.00
C LEU A 84 -12.13 -13.25 -1.69
N THR A 85 -10.85 -13.59 -1.81
CA THR A 85 -9.75 -12.70 -1.51
C THR A 85 -9.42 -11.83 -2.71
N ARG A 86 -9.13 -10.55 -2.48
CA ARG A 86 -8.71 -9.62 -3.54
C ARG A 86 -7.52 -10.18 -4.36
N PRO A 87 -7.55 -10.16 -5.71
CA PRO A 87 -6.49 -10.72 -6.55
C PRO A 87 -5.10 -10.17 -6.23
N SER A 88 -4.99 -8.86 -5.99
CA SER A 88 -3.73 -8.21 -5.62
C SER A 88 -3.16 -8.72 -4.30
N LEU A 89 -4.00 -9.22 -3.39
CA LEU A 89 -3.58 -9.79 -2.12
C LEU A 89 -3.19 -11.27 -2.27
N ARG A 90 -3.99 -12.02 -3.02
CA ARG A 90 -3.80 -13.46 -3.31
C ARG A 90 -2.48 -13.73 -4.01
N TRP A 91 -2.16 -12.92 -5.02
CA TRP A 91 -0.98 -13.13 -5.85
C TRP A 91 0.28 -12.43 -5.35
N LYS A 92 0.18 -11.64 -4.27
CA LYS A 92 1.33 -10.94 -3.69
C LYS A 92 2.39 -11.93 -3.22
N ARG A 93 3.61 -11.81 -3.75
CA ARG A 93 4.78 -12.54 -3.28
C ARG A 93 5.37 -11.82 -2.06
N ARG A 94 5.48 -12.51 -0.93
CA ARG A 94 5.89 -11.95 0.37
C ARG A 94 7.21 -12.55 0.84
N ARG A 95 7.89 -11.80 1.72
CA ARG A 95 9.04 -12.29 2.50
C ARG A 95 8.63 -12.98 3.81
N CYS A 96 7.44 -12.66 4.32
CA CYS A 96 6.84 -13.31 5.47
C CYS A 96 5.65 -14.13 4.98
N ILE A 97 5.66 -15.42 5.26
CA ILE A 97 4.57 -16.36 4.94
C ILE A 97 3.97 -16.91 6.21
N CYS A 98 2.71 -17.34 6.18
CA CYS A 98 2.07 -17.92 7.36
C CYS A 98 2.80 -19.19 7.82
N LYS A 99 2.90 -19.37 9.15
CA LYS A 99 3.43 -20.59 9.78
C LYS A 99 2.67 -21.84 9.34
N SER A 100 3.29 -23.01 9.52
CA SER A 100 2.57 -24.28 9.37
C SER A 100 1.35 -24.30 10.30
N GLY A 101 0.22 -24.83 9.82
CA GLY A 101 -1.06 -24.78 10.54
C GLY A 101 -1.83 -23.46 10.40
N TYR A 102 -1.26 -22.43 9.78
CA TYR A 102 -1.93 -21.14 9.51
C TYR A 102 -2.19 -20.94 8.01
N VAL A 103 -3.22 -20.16 7.70
CA VAL A 103 -3.57 -19.72 6.34
C VAL A 103 -3.89 -18.23 6.34
N ARG A 104 -3.67 -17.53 5.23
CA ARG A 104 -3.96 -16.09 5.15
C ARG A 104 -5.45 -15.86 4.86
N ASN A 105 -6.10 -14.98 5.61
CA ASN A 105 -7.48 -14.57 5.38
C ASN A 105 -7.58 -13.37 4.41
N ALA A 106 -8.81 -12.96 4.10
CA ALA A 106 -9.08 -11.82 3.22
C ALA A 106 -8.62 -10.44 3.78
N TRP A 107 -8.34 -10.35 5.08
CA TRP A 107 -7.81 -9.14 5.75
C TRP A 107 -6.27 -9.11 5.83
N ASN A 108 -5.58 -10.01 5.10
CA ASN A 108 -4.11 -10.14 5.09
C ASN A 108 -3.51 -10.61 6.42
N GLN A 109 -4.28 -11.27 7.27
CA GLN A 109 -3.81 -11.84 8.54
C GLN A 109 -3.62 -13.36 8.41
N CYS A 110 -2.65 -13.92 9.12
CA CYS A 110 -2.50 -15.37 9.23
C CYS A 110 -3.39 -15.88 10.38
N VAL A 111 -4.30 -16.79 10.06
CA VAL A 111 -5.28 -17.36 11.01
C VAL A 111 -5.13 -18.88 11.08
N PRO A 112 -5.50 -19.51 12.21
CA PRO A 112 -5.45 -20.97 12.32
C PRO A 112 -6.29 -21.64 11.22
N LYS A 113 -5.75 -22.71 10.62
CA LYS A 113 -6.45 -23.45 9.56
C LYS A 113 -7.74 -24.10 10.06
N SER A 114 -7.81 -24.49 11.33
CA SER A 114 -9.02 -25.01 11.99
C SER A 114 -10.15 -23.99 12.01
N GLU A 115 -9.88 -22.77 12.47
CA GLU A 115 -10.83 -21.65 12.49
C GLU A 115 -11.32 -21.28 11.09
N CYS A 116 -10.38 -21.22 10.13
CA CYS A 116 -10.72 -21.07 8.71
C CYS A 116 -11.70 -22.15 8.23
N ASN A 117 -11.44 -23.42 8.56
CA ASN A 117 -12.28 -24.53 8.17
C ASN A 117 -13.69 -24.44 8.79
N ALA A 118 -13.81 -23.98 10.04
CA ALA A 118 -15.11 -23.75 10.67
C ALA A 118 -15.96 -22.74 9.88
N CYS A 119 -15.34 -21.74 9.26
CA CYS A 119 -16.02 -20.79 8.39
C CYS A 119 -16.40 -21.34 7.01
N LYS A 120 -15.82 -22.46 6.56
CA LYS A 120 -16.03 -22.96 5.19
C LYS A 120 -17.49 -23.29 4.88
N ARG A 121 -18.25 -23.73 5.89
CA ARG A 121 -19.69 -24.02 5.80
C ARG A 121 -20.54 -22.79 5.47
N MET A 122 -20.10 -21.60 5.88
CA MET A 122 -20.84 -20.36 5.65
C MET A 122 -20.57 -19.79 4.26
N ARG A 123 -21.62 -19.42 3.54
CA ARG A 123 -21.49 -19.01 2.14
C ARG A 123 -20.85 -17.63 2.03
N ARG A 124 -19.74 -17.55 1.27
CA ARG A 124 -19.00 -16.30 0.97
C ARG A 124 -18.49 -15.57 2.23
N MET A 125 -18.16 -16.31 3.29
CA MET A 125 -17.57 -15.79 4.52
C MET A 125 -16.13 -16.26 4.69
N ASP A 126 -15.32 -15.48 5.38
CA ASP A 126 -13.94 -15.84 5.75
C ASP A 126 -13.73 -15.59 7.27
N TYR A 127 -12.74 -16.24 7.87
CA TYR A 127 -12.46 -16.06 9.30
C TYR A 127 -11.69 -14.77 9.54
N ASN A 128 -12.25 -13.89 10.37
CA ASN A 128 -11.64 -12.64 10.78
C ASN A 128 -11.25 -12.70 12.26
N LEU A 129 -10.04 -12.21 12.57
CA LEU A 129 -9.58 -12.06 13.95
C LEU A 129 -10.18 -10.82 14.62
N CYS A 130 -10.64 -9.86 13.82
CA CYS A 130 -11.17 -8.61 14.30
C CYS A 130 -12.28 -8.11 13.39
N GLU A 131 -13.47 -8.69 13.56
CA GLU A 131 -14.67 -8.19 12.92
C GLU A 131 -15.30 -7.07 13.75
N THR A 132 -15.89 -6.10 13.05
CA THR A 132 -16.68 -5.05 13.70
C THR A 132 -17.94 -5.64 14.35
N ALA A 133 -18.33 -5.12 15.51
CA ALA A 133 -19.61 -5.45 16.12
C ALA A 133 -20.83 -5.03 15.27
N CYS A 134 -20.64 -4.11 14.31
CA CYS A 134 -21.71 -3.59 13.45
C CYS A 134 -21.41 -3.87 11.97
N PRO A 135 -21.55 -5.14 11.53
CA PRO A 135 -21.27 -5.50 10.15
C PRO A 135 -22.23 -4.81 9.18
N LEU A 136 -21.68 -4.42 8.02
CA LEU A 136 -22.48 -3.81 6.97
C LEU A 136 -23.48 -4.81 6.39
N THR A 137 -24.69 -4.33 6.14
CA THR A 137 -25.81 -5.15 5.66
C THR A 137 -26.42 -4.54 4.39
N CYS A 138 -26.68 -5.40 3.40
CA CYS A 138 -27.32 -5.06 2.14
C CYS A 138 -28.64 -4.29 2.36
N GLY A 139 -28.80 -3.12 1.73
CA GLY A 139 -30.02 -2.32 1.79
C GLY A 139 -30.34 -1.66 3.14
N LYS A 140 -29.55 -1.91 4.20
CA LYS A 140 -29.70 -1.27 5.51
C LYS A 140 -28.79 -0.05 5.63
N PRO A 141 -29.16 0.97 6.43
CA PRO A 141 -28.30 2.11 6.67
C PRO A 141 -26.99 1.69 7.35
N ILE A 142 -25.90 2.38 7.05
CA ILE A 142 -24.65 2.20 7.78
C ILE A 142 -24.84 2.73 9.22
N PRO A 143 -24.50 1.96 10.26
CA PRO A 143 -24.57 2.41 11.64
C PRO A 143 -23.70 3.66 11.85
N SER A 144 -24.31 4.74 12.35
CA SER A 144 -23.58 5.98 12.65
C SER A 144 -22.63 5.85 13.83
N PHE A 145 -22.97 4.98 14.76
CA PHE A 145 -22.18 4.64 15.93
C PHE A 145 -21.92 3.15 15.89
N CYS A 146 -20.66 2.77 16.10
CA CYS A 146 -20.28 1.38 16.31
C CYS A 146 -19.17 1.34 17.36
N PRO A 147 -19.32 0.53 18.42
CA PRO A 147 -18.24 0.36 19.38
C PRO A 147 -17.01 -0.24 18.69
N MET A 148 -15.83 0.11 19.22
CA MET A 148 -14.53 -0.34 18.70
C MET A 148 -14.19 -1.76 19.20
N ASP A 149 -15.20 -2.63 19.21
CA ASP A 149 -15.08 -4.00 19.67
C ASP A 149 -14.58 -4.90 18.54
N CYS A 150 -13.69 -5.81 18.92
CA CYS A 150 -13.00 -6.72 18.03
C CYS A 150 -13.56 -8.14 18.24
N VAL A 151 -14.50 -8.55 17.39
CA VAL A 151 -15.15 -9.86 17.51
C VAL A 151 -14.46 -10.86 16.59
N LYS A 152 -13.95 -11.97 17.15
CA LYS A 152 -13.39 -13.07 16.37
C LYS A 152 -14.53 -13.90 15.76
N GLY A 153 -14.40 -14.29 14.50
CA GLY A 153 -15.34 -15.23 13.88
C GLY A 153 -15.50 -15.07 12.37
N CYS A 154 -16.52 -15.73 11.84
CA CYS A 154 -16.81 -15.72 10.41
C CYS A 154 -17.52 -14.43 10.00
N ALA A 155 -16.88 -13.71 9.09
CA ALA A 155 -17.27 -12.38 8.66
C ALA A 155 -17.33 -12.26 7.12
N CYS A 156 -18.00 -11.21 6.65
CA CYS A 156 -18.01 -10.90 5.22
C CYS A 156 -16.67 -10.29 4.83
N PRO A 157 -15.93 -10.90 3.87
CA PRO A 157 -14.62 -10.39 3.46
C PRO A 157 -14.75 -9.02 2.79
N PRO A 158 -13.65 -8.25 2.69
CA PRO A 158 -13.66 -6.92 2.08
C PRO A 158 -14.33 -6.89 0.69
N GLY A 159 -15.32 -6.02 0.53
CA GLY A 159 -16.14 -5.91 -0.69
C GLY A 159 -17.43 -6.72 -0.67
N TYR A 160 -17.71 -7.42 0.43
CA TYR A 160 -18.96 -8.13 0.68
C TYR A 160 -19.65 -7.58 1.93
N VAL A 161 -20.97 -7.70 1.97
CA VAL A 161 -21.84 -7.28 3.07
C VAL A 161 -22.82 -8.41 3.39
N ILE A 162 -23.43 -8.37 4.57
CA ILE A 162 -24.44 -9.36 4.98
C ILE A 162 -25.63 -9.30 4.01
N ASP A 163 -26.03 -10.47 3.51
CA ASP A 163 -27.19 -10.65 2.63
C ASP A 163 -28.46 -10.82 3.48
N SER A 164 -29.12 -9.71 3.83
CA SER A 164 -30.34 -9.71 4.66
C SER A 164 -31.55 -10.34 4.01
N ARG A 165 -31.45 -10.75 2.74
CA ARG A 165 -32.53 -11.42 1.99
C ARG A 165 -32.57 -12.93 2.23
N ARG A 166 -31.57 -13.48 2.95
CA ARG A 166 -31.50 -14.90 3.26
C ARG A 166 -31.64 -15.12 4.76
N SER A 167 -32.32 -16.20 5.12
CA SER A 167 -32.49 -16.61 6.52
C SER A 167 -31.17 -17.12 7.14
N SER A 168 -30.26 -17.67 6.32
CA SER A 168 -28.95 -18.11 6.78
C SER A 168 -27.87 -17.03 6.60
N LYS A 169 -26.94 -16.96 7.57
CA LYS A 169 -25.81 -16.01 7.54
C LYS A 169 -25.00 -16.21 6.27
N SER A 170 -25.05 -15.22 5.37
CA SER A 170 -24.31 -15.26 4.12
C SER A 170 -23.96 -13.86 3.62
N CYS A 171 -23.00 -13.77 2.71
CA CYS A 171 -22.55 -12.51 2.16
C CYS A 171 -22.87 -12.34 0.68
N VAL A 172 -23.21 -11.11 0.31
CA VAL A 172 -23.40 -10.63 -1.05
C VAL A 172 -22.37 -9.56 -1.36
N SER A 173 -21.97 -9.43 -2.62
CA SER A 173 -21.03 -8.38 -3.00
C SER A 173 -21.68 -7.01 -2.86
N ALA A 174 -20.98 -6.09 -2.21
CA ALA A 174 -21.43 -4.72 -1.99
C ALA A 174 -21.61 -3.92 -3.29
N ARG A 175 -21.02 -4.38 -4.39
CA ARG A 175 -21.22 -3.82 -5.73
C ARG A 175 -22.64 -4.06 -6.25
N TRP A 176 -23.21 -5.21 -5.93
CA TRP A 176 -24.55 -5.61 -6.37
C TRP A 176 -25.64 -5.19 -5.39
N CYS A 177 -25.35 -5.27 -4.10
CA CYS A 177 -26.23 -4.74 -3.07
C CYS A 177 -25.42 -3.91 -2.06
N PRO A 178 -25.28 -2.59 -2.30
CA PRO A 178 -24.61 -1.73 -1.34
C PRO A 178 -25.48 -1.49 -0.10
N PRO A 179 -24.88 -1.14 1.05
CA PRO A 179 -25.59 -0.52 2.15
C PRO A 179 -26.27 0.79 1.72
N LYS A 180 -27.34 1.16 2.44
CA LYS A 180 -28.09 2.39 2.18
C LYS A 180 -27.31 3.60 2.70
N CYS A 181 -27.04 4.54 1.81
CA CYS A 181 -26.43 5.82 2.16
C CYS A 181 -27.47 6.94 2.24
N PRO A 182 -27.19 8.02 3.00
CA PRO A 182 -28.06 9.18 3.04
C PRO A 182 -28.11 9.91 1.68
N PRO A 183 -29.06 10.84 1.49
CA PRO A 183 -29.16 11.62 0.27
C PRO A 183 -27.83 12.28 -0.10
N LYS A 184 -27.53 12.30 -1.40
CA LYS A 184 -26.30 12.90 -1.96
C LYS A 184 -24.99 12.24 -1.48
N ALA A 185 -25.07 11.01 -0.97
CA ALA A 185 -23.95 10.12 -0.75
C ALA A 185 -24.07 8.86 -1.59
N HIS A 186 -22.97 8.14 -1.73
CA HIS A 186 -22.92 6.81 -2.34
C HIS A 186 -21.92 5.94 -1.58
N PHE A 187 -22.13 4.63 -1.59
CA PHE A 187 -21.25 3.70 -0.88
C PHE A 187 -19.93 3.52 -1.64
N ARG A 188 -18.81 3.52 -0.91
CA ARG A 188 -17.49 3.16 -1.45
C ARG A 188 -16.79 2.21 -0.50
N LEU A 189 -16.19 1.15 -1.06
CA LEU A 189 -15.41 0.18 -0.28
C LEU A 189 -14.10 0.78 0.24
N CYS A 190 -13.42 1.57 -0.59
CA CYS A 190 -12.17 2.22 -0.26
C CYS A 190 -12.43 3.70 0.01
N VAL A 191 -12.28 4.12 1.27
CA VAL A 191 -12.54 5.50 1.70
C VAL A 191 -11.27 6.12 2.25
N SER A 192 -11.05 7.39 1.92
CA SER A 192 -9.88 8.13 2.39
C SER A 192 -10.16 8.89 3.69
N THR A 193 -9.17 9.06 4.55
CA THR A 193 -9.26 10.00 5.68
C THR A 193 -9.36 11.47 5.24
N CYS A 194 -9.07 11.76 3.98
CA CYS A 194 -9.13 13.10 3.39
C CYS A 194 -10.43 13.42 2.66
N GLU A 195 -11.47 12.59 2.81
CA GLU A 195 -12.80 12.94 2.28
C GLU A 195 -13.24 14.30 2.85
N PRO A 196 -13.92 15.17 2.07
CA PRO A 196 -14.28 16.51 2.52
C PRO A 196 -15.23 16.47 3.72
N ARG A 197 -14.95 17.26 4.75
CA ARG A 197 -15.73 17.37 5.98
C ARG A 197 -15.94 18.83 6.35
N CYS A 198 -17.09 19.18 6.90
CA CYS A 198 -17.34 20.52 7.44
C CYS A 198 -16.99 20.61 8.94
N ASP A 199 -17.07 19.49 9.67
CA ASP A 199 -16.94 19.42 11.13
C ASP A 199 -15.48 19.30 11.62
N THR A 200 -14.56 18.97 10.72
CA THR A 200 -13.19 18.63 11.06
C THR A 200 -12.20 19.10 9.99
N PRO A 201 -11.01 19.58 10.38
CA PRO A 201 -9.98 20.00 9.43
C PRO A 201 -9.46 18.79 8.64
N ARG A 202 -9.04 19.05 7.39
CA ARG A 202 -8.47 18.01 6.55
C ARG A 202 -7.09 17.60 7.08
N PRO A 203 -6.81 16.31 7.29
CA PRO A 203 -5.49 15.86 7.73
C PRO A 203 -4.44 16.10 6.63
N LYS A 204 -3.20 16.40 7.04
CA LYS A 204 -2.06 16.59 6.11
C LYS A 204 -1.76 15.30 5.33
N THR A 205 -1.86 14.14 6.00
CA THR A 205 -1.60 12.83 5.40
C THR A 205 -2.90 12.05 5.16
N CYS A 206 -3.10 11.61 3.92
CA CYS A 206 -4.27 10.84 3.51
C CYS A 206 -3.99 9.33 3.56
N VAL A 207 -4.83 8.58 4.27
CA VAL A 207 -4.80 7.12 4.29
C VAL A 207 -6.07 6.58 3.64
N LYS A 208 -5.95 5.56 2.79
CA LYS A 208 -7.10 4.85 2.19
C LYS A 208 -7.36 3.55 2.94
N ARG A 209 -8.57 3.36 3.45
CA ARG A 209 -9.01 2.13 4.12
C ARG A 209 -10.03 1.40 3.24
N CYS A 210 -9.81 0.10 2.99
CA CYS A 210 -10.58 -0.69 2.02
C CYS A 210 -11.29 -1.92 2.62
N TYR A 211 -11.28 -2.09 3.94
CA TYR A 211 -11.78 -3.32 4.58
C TYR A 211 -13.27 -3.25 4.91
N GLY A 212 -13.76 -2.12 5.44
CA GLY A 212 -15.18 -1.92 5.76
C GLY A 212 -15.95 -1.15 4.69
N GLY A 213 -15.37 -0.11 4.11
CA GLY A 213 -16.14 0.85 3.30
C GLY A 213 -16.99 1.79 4.15
N ASP A 214 -17.48 2.86 3.52
CA ASP A 214 -18.29 3.90 4.17
C ASP A 214 -19.07 4.67 3.08
N CYS A 215 -20.08 5.44 3.48
CA CYS A 215 -20.77 6.37 2.62
C CYS A 215 -19.91 7.61 2.38
N VAL A 216 -19.73 7.94 1.10
CA VAL A 216 -18.96 9.10 0.63
C VAL A 216 -19.89 10.08 -0.05
N CYS A 217 -19.77 11.36 0.31
CA CYS A 217 -20.55 12.42 -0.31
C CYS A 217 -20.22 12.57 -1.80
N LYS A 218 -21.22 12.93 -2.61
CA LYS A 218 -21.02 13.24 -4.03
C LYS A 218 -20.10 14.47 -4.19
N TRP A 219 -19.58 14.66 -5.40
CA TRP A 219 -18.75 15.82 -5.72
C TRP A 219 -19.43 17.14 -5.34
N ARG A 220 -18.66 18.12 -4.84
CA ARG A 220 -19.09 19.42 -4.28
C ARG A 220 -19.82 19.36 -2.92
N TYR A 221 -20.02 18.17 -2.34
CA TYR A 221 -20.54 18.02 -0.99
C TYR A 221 -19.44 17.68 0.01
N ALA A 222 -19.65 18.03 1.27
CA ALA A 222 -18.82 17.67 2.41
C ALA A 222 -19.66 16.95 3.47
N LYS A 223 -19.03 15.99 4.15
CA LYS A 223 -19.62 15.22 5.22
C LYS A 223 -19.77 16.10 6.46
N LEU A 224 -20.93 15.99 7.10
CA LEU A 224 -21.25 16.69 8.33
C LEU A 224 -22.02 15.72 9.25
N PHE A 225 -21.56 15.56 10.48
CA PHE A 225 -22.29 14.80 11.49
C PHE A 225 -23.06 15.76 12.39
N GLN A 226 -24.37 15.55 12.52
CA GLN A 226 -25.23 16.30 13.43
C GLN A 226 -26.12 15.32 14.18
N ARG A 227 -26.14 15.39 15.52
CA ARG A 227 -26.97 14.54 16.39
C ARG A 227 -26.86 13.04 16.02
N GLY A 228 -25.64 12.56 15.77
CA GLY A 228 -25.38 11.17 15.41
C GLY A 228 -25.86 10.74 14.02
N LYS A 229 -26.19 11.67 13.11
CA LYS A 229 -26.57 11.38 11.72
C LYS A 229 -25.61 12.02 10.73
N MET A 230 -25.29 11.28 9.66
CA MET A 230 -24.44 11.77 8.57
C MET A 230 -25.27 12.53 7.53
N TYR A 231 -24.86 13.75 7.21
CA TYR A 231 -25.41 14.57 6.14
C TYR A 231 -24.32 14.94 5.13
N CYS A 232 -24.72 15.14 3.88
CA CYS A 232 -23.89 15.71 2.84
C CYS A 232 -24.41 17.11 2.50
N VAL A 233 -23.66 18.13 2.89
CA VAL A 233 -23.98 19.55 2.66
C VAL A 233 -23.06 20.13 1.58
N ARG A 234 -23.47 21.17 0.85
CA ARG A 234 -22.57 21.74 -0.16
C ARG A 234 -21.37 22.36 0.54
N ARG A 235 -20.17 22.22 -0.03
CA ARG A 235 -18.92 22.75 0.56
C ARG A 235 -19.00 24.26 0.88
N ARG A 236 -19.67 25.03 0.01
CA ARG A 236 -19.89 26.47 0.19
C ARG A 236 -20.78 26.81 1.39
N ASP A 237 -21.62 25.88 1.84
CA ASP A 237 -22.52 26.08 2.98
C ASP A 237 -21.83 25.67 4.30
N CYS A 238 -20.61 25.11 4.26
CA CYS A 238 -19.88 24.68 5.46
C CYS A 238 -19.63 25.83 6.45
N PRO A 239 -19.18 27.05 6.06
CA PRO A 239 -18.91 28.13 7.02
C PRO A 239 -20.14 28.47 7.87
N SER A 240 -21.31 28.61 7.24
CA SER A 240 -22.58 28.88 7.94
C SER A 240 -22.97 27.73 8.87
N ARG A 241 -22.78 26.48 8.43
CA ARG A 241 -23.08 25.29 9.25
C ARG A 241 -22.12 25.11 10.42
N TYR A 242 -20.85 25.45 10.25
CA TYR A 242 -19.84 25.40 11.30
C TYR A 242 -20.13 26.46 12.38
N LYS A 243 -20.44 27.70 11.96
CA LYS A 243 -20.86 28.79 12.86
C LYS A 243 -22.10 28.42 13.68
N GLN A 244 -23.06 27.71 13.09
CA GLN A 244 -24.24 27.21 13.81
C GLN A 244 -23.92 26.13 14.86
N LEU A 245 -22.87 25.33 14.67
CA LEU A 245 -22.54 24.20 15.56
C LEU A 245 -21.53 24.58 16.66
N TYR A 246 -20.56 25.42 16.32
CA TYR A 246 -19.42 25.77 17.17
C TYR A 246 -19.36 27.27 17.51
N GLY A 247 -20.36 28.07 17.11
CA GLY A 247 -20.43 29.50 17.40
C GLY A 247 -19.35 30.32 16.68
N ASN A 248 -18.90 31.40 17.32
CA ASN A 248 -17.88 32.32 16.79
C ASN A 248 -16.43 31.85 17.00
N PHE A 249 -16.17 30.57 17.34
CA PHE A 249 -14.82 29.97 17.40
C PHE A 249 -14.17 29.78 16.02
N TYR A 250 -14.51 30.66 15.06
CA TYR A 250 -14.05 30.66 13.67
C TYR A 250 -12.53 30.91 13.57
N TRP A 251 -11.93 31.61 14.53
CA TRP A 251 -10.55 32.11 14.43
C TRP A 251 -9.49 31.29 15.20
N THR A 252 -9.86 30.48 16.18
CA THR A 252 -8.88 29.81 17.07
C THR A 252 -8.44 28.42 16.59
N LEU A 253 -9.25 27.71 15.80
CA LEU A 253 -8.94 26.34 15.33
C LEU A 253 -8.40 26.27 13.89
N LEU A 254 -8.53 27.34 13.11
CA LEU A 254 -7.97 27.46 11.76
C LEU A 254 -6.66 28.26 11.69
N GLY A 255 -6.12 28.63 12.85
CA GLY A 255 -4.78 29.17 13.09
C GLY A 255 -4.15 29.93 11.93
N ASN A 256 -4.13 31.27 12.03
CA ASN A 256 -3.21 32.19 11.39
C ASN A 256 -2.13 31.52 10.52
N GLY A 257 -2.50 31.21 9.28
CA GLY A 257 -1.55 31.11 8.19
C GLY A 257 -1.39 32.51 7.63
N THR A 258 -0.46 33.25 8.20
CA THR A 258 0.22 34.44 7.66
C THR A 258 -0.27 34.95 6.30
N LEU A 259 -0.85 36.14 6.30
CA LEU A 259 -0.48 37.25 5.41
C LEU A 259 -0.27 38.47 6.30
#